data_AF-A0A2X3FHQ5-F1
#
_entry.id   AF-A0A2X3FHQ5-F1
#
_cell.length_a   1.000
_cell.length_b   1.000
_cell.length_c   1.000
_cell.angle_alpha   90.00
_cell.angle_beta   90.00
_cell.angle_gamma   90.00
#
_symmetry.space_group_name_H-M   'P 1'
#
loop_
_entity.id
_entity.type
_entity.pdbx_description
1 polymer ?
#
loop_
_entity_poly.entity_id
_entity_poly.type
_entity_poly.pdbx_seq_one_letter_code
_entity_poly.pdbx_strand_id
1 'polypeptide(L)' 'MSDDLACRVDRHALPSLLETVRQEGNEIMIFVGNRGCVQIFTGAPGKAGPHARLAEYLQYYFYPCICAKRASMKCG' A
#
# COMPACT_ATOMS: atom_id res chain seq x y z
N MET A 1 -5.92 -21.74 15.47
CA MET A 1 -5.35 -22.03 14.14
C MET A 1 -3.98 -22.63 14.37
N SER A 2 -3.55 -23.58 13.52
CA SER A 2 -2.14 -24.00 13.54
C SER A 2 -1.27 -22.80 13.16
N ASP A 3 -0.07 -22.70 13.75
CA ASP A 3 0.89 -21.63 13.44
C ASP A 3 1.32 -21.67 11.96
N ASP A 4 1.15 -22.80 11.28
CA ASP A 4 1.42 -22.96 9.83
C ASP A 4 0.43 -22.20 8.94
N LEU A 5 -0.72 -21.79 9.48
CA LEU A 5 -1.75 -21.05 8.75
C LEU A 5 -1.69 -19.54 9.00
N ALA A 6 -1.33 -19.13 10.21
CA ALA A 6 -1.23 -17.72 10.57
C ALA A 6 -0.31 -17.55 11.78
N CYS A 7 0.73 -16.73 11.63
CA CYS A 7 1.65 -16.39 12.70
C CYS A 7 1.82 -14.87 12.81
N ARG A 8 2.10 -14.38 14.02
CA ARG A 8 2.40 -12.96 14.25
C ARG A 8 3.85 -12.69 13.89
N VAL A 9 4.07 -11.71 13.02
CA VAL A 9 5.41 -11.22 12.66
C VAL A 9 5.77 -9.95 13.41
N ASP A 10 7.04 -9.54 13.33
CA ASP A 10 7.49 -8.27 13.87
C ASP A 10 6.77 -7.08 13.21
N ARG A 11 6.48 -6.04 13.99
CA ARG A 11 5.77 -4.83 13.53
C ARG A 11 6.52 -4.04 12.45
N HIS A 12 7.83 -4.27 12.30
CA HIS A 12 8.68 -3.68 11.27
C HIS A 12 8.77 -4.55 9.99
N ALA A 13 8.17 -5.74 9.95
CA ALA A 13 8.21 -6.62 8.79
C ALA A 13 7.62 -5.97 7.52
N LEU A 14 6.52 -5.23 7.64
CA LEU A 14 5.86 -4.58 6.50
C LEU A 14 6.72 -3.46 5.86
N PRO A 15 7.25 -2.48 6.61
CA PRO A 15 8.22 -1.52 6.07
C PRO A 15 9.43 -2.17 5.41
N SER A 16 10.01 -3.20 6.03
CA SER A 16 11.17 -3.92 5.47
C SER A 16 10.82 -4.64 4.17
N LEU A 17 9.67 -5.33 4.11
CA LEU A 17 9.19 -6.03 2.92
C LEU A 17 8.98 -5.06 1.75
N LEU A 18 8.39 -3.89 1.99
CA LEU A 18 8.15 -2.90 0.93
C LEU A 18 9.45 -2.34 0.35
N GLU A 19 10.47 -2.15 1.18
CA GLU A 19 11.78 -1.73 0.70
C GLU A 19 12.44 -2.82 -0.15
N THR A 20 12.36 -4.09 0.27
CA THR A 20 12.85 -5.23 -0.52
C THR A 20 12.14 -5.33 -1.87
N VAL A 21 10.81 -5.32 -1.87
CA VAL A 21 9.98 -5.39 -3.09
C VAL A 21 10.28 -4.21 -4.02
N ARG A 22 10.50 -3.01 -3.47
CA ARG A 22 10.89 -1.82 -4.24
C ARG A 22 12.26 -1.99 -4.90
N GLN A 23 13.24 -2.52 -4.16
CA GLN A 23 14.59 -2.75 -4.68
C GLN A 23 14.62 -3.82 -5.77
N GLU A 24 13.82 -4.88 -5.60
CA GLU A 24 13.74 -5.99 -6.56
C GLU A 24 12.80 -5.68 -7.73
N GLY A 25 11.93 -4.67 -7.62
CA GLY A 25 10.95 -4.33 -8.65
C GLY A 25 9.82 -5.36 -8.79
N ASN A 26 9.58 -6.16 -7.75
CA ASN A 26 8.52 -7.17 -7.76
C ASN A 26 7.14 -6.51 -7.78
N GLU A 27 6.23 -7.05 -8.57
CA GLU A 27 4.83 -6.65 -8.51
C GLU A 27 4.15 -7.25 -7.28
N ILE A 28 3.48 -6.41 -6.49
CA ILE A 28 2.70 -6.83 -5.33
C ILE A 28 1.29 -6.27 -5.39
N MET A 29 0.42 -6.84 -4.57
CA MET A 29 -0.92 -6.32 -4.35
C MET A 29 -1.07 -5.76 -2.94
N ILE A 30 -1.61 -4.55 -2.82
CA ILE A 30 -1.89 -3.92 -1.52
C ILE A 30 -3.38 -3.60 -1.44
N PHE A 31 -4.02 -4.15 -0.42
CA PHE A 31 -5.45 -4.00 -0.16
C PHE A 31 -5.63 -3.05 1.02
N VAL A 32 -6.29 -1.91 0.79
CA VAL A 32 -6.68 -0.99 1.86
C VAL A 32 -8.19 -0.89 1.88
N GLY A 33 -8.77 -1.44 2.96
CA GLY A 33 -10.21 -1.51 3.15
C GLY A 33 -10.71 -0.62 4.28
N ASN A 34 -11.93 -0.15 4.12
CA ASN A 34 -12.80 0.28 5.22
C ASN A 34 -14.14 -0.49 5.13
N ARG A 35 -15.10 -0.22 6.01
CA ARG A 35 -16.38 -0.96 6.06
C ARG A 35 -17.20 -0.95 4.76
N GLY A 36 -16.96 -0.03 3.83
CA GLY A 36 -17.79 0.13 2.62
C GLY A 36 -17.01 0.12 1.30
N CYS A 37 -15.69 -0.06 1.33
CA CYS A 37 -14.86 -0.06 0.13
C CYS A 37 -13.54 -0.76 0.42
N VAL A 38 -13.05 -1.51 -0.57
CA VAL A 38 -11.68 -2.02 -0.60
C VAL A 38 -11.02 -1.45 -1.85
N GLN A 39 -9.90 -0.77 -1.67
CA GLN A 39 -9.03 -0.33 -2.75
C GLN A 39 -7.89 -1.33 -2.92
N ILE A 40 -7.61 -1.68 -4.17
CA ILE A 40 -6.57 -2.63 -4.54
C ILE A 40 -5.54 -1.89 -5.40
N PHE A 41 -4.29 -1.91 -4.96
CA PHE A 41 -3.15 -1.52 -5.77
C PHE A 41 -2.48 -2.79 -6.29
N THR A 42 -2.11 -2.82 -7.57
CA THR A 42 -1.28 -3.88 -8.18
C THR A 42 -0.16 -3.23 -8.97
N GLY A 43 1.08 -3.64 -8.70
CA GLY A 43 2.26 -3.19 -9.44
C GLY A 43 3.51 -3.12 -8.57
N ALA A 44 4.60 -2.65 -9.15
CA ALA A 44 5.86 -2.42 -8.44
C ALA A 44 5.81 -1.11 -7.61
N PRO A 45 6.30 -1.09 -6.35
CA PRO A 45 6.33 0.12 -5.52
C PRO A 45 7.24 1.22 -6.11
N GLY A 46 6.84 2.48 -5.94
CA GLY A 46 7.60 3.66 -6.41
C GLY A 46 8.78 4.05 -5.51
N LYS A 47 9.51 5.12 -5.88
CA LYS A 47 10.63 5.66 -5.07
C LYS A 47 10.12 6.21 -3.73
N ALA A 48 10.74 5.75 -2.64
CA ALA A 48 10.46 6.19 -1.27
C ALA A 48 11.36 7.38 -0.88
N GLY A 49 10.82 8.37 -0.16
CA GLY A 49 11.58 9.50 0.39
C GLY A 49 12.36 9.14 1.67
N PRO A 50 13.27 10.01 2.14
CA PRO A 50 14.11 9.76 3.32
C PRO A 50 13.35 9.60 4.66
N HIS A 51 12.03 9.84 4.67
CA HIS A 51 11.14 9.60 5.82
C HIS A 51 9.92 8.76 5.46
N ALA A 52 10.06 7.84 4.49
CA ALA A 52 8.95 7.14 3.88
C ALA A 52 8.06 6.36 4.85
N ARG A 53 6.87 6.91 5.08
CA ARG A 53 5.72 6.14 5.57
C ARG A 53 5.22 5.21 4.46
N LEU A 54 4.44 4.19 4.84
CA LEU A 54 3.65 3.36 3.91
C LEU A 54 2.93 4.18 2.83
N ALA A 55 2.43 5.36 3.21
CA ALA A 55 1.78 6.29 2.30
C ALA A 55 2.69 6.79 1.17
N GLU A 56 4.00 6.92 1.38
CA GLU A 56 4.98 7.42 0.39
C GLU A 56 5.35 6.37 -0.65
N TYR A 57 5.45 5.09 -0.25
CA TYR A 57 5.61 3.98 -1.21
C TYR A 57 4.47 3.90 -2.22
N LEU A 58 3.29 4.38 -1.82
CA LEU A 58 2.05 4.26 -2.55
C LEU A 58 1.49 5.64 -2.96
N GLN A 59 2.26 6.71 -2.77
CA GLN A 59 1.78 8.10 -2.93
C GLN A 59 1.21 8.33 -4.33
N TYR A 60 1.85 7.79 -5.38
CA TYR A 60 1.38 7.94 -6.76
C TYR A 60 -0.02 7.32 -7.00
N TYR A 61 -0.43 6.33 -6.21
CA TYR A 61 -1.66 5.56 -6.41
C TYR A 61 -2.73 5.76 -5.31
N PHE A 62 -2.40 6.36 -4.15
CA PHE A 62 -3.38 6.74 -3.11
C PHE A 62 -3.98 8.13 -3.28
N TYR A 63 -3.27 9.08 -3.93
CA TYR A 63 -3.80 10.43 -4.16
C TYR A 63 -5.07 10.54 -4.99
N PRO A 64 -5.44 9.63 -5.92
CA PRO A 64 -6.74 9.75 -6.59
C PRO A 64 -7.95 9.37 -5.71
N CYS A 65 -7.77 8.66 -4.57
CA CYS A 65 -8.91 8.06 -3.87
C CYS A 65 -9.17 8.55 -2.43
N ILE A 66 -8.28 9.35 -1.82
CA ILE A 66 -8.56 9.90 -0.47
C ILE A 66 -9.68 10.98 -0.50
N CYS A 67 -9.96 11.59 -1.66
CA CYS A 67 -10.94 12.69 -1.79
C CYS A 67 -12.16 12.45 -2.70
N ALA A 68 -12.37 11.29 -3.30
CA ALA A 68 -13.57 11.06 -4.14
C ALA A 68 -14.91 11.10 -3.35
N LYS A 69 -14.88 11.16 -2.00
CA LYS A 69 -16.05 11.45 -1.15
C LYS A 69 -16.05 12.86 -0.52
N ARG A 70 -15.08 13.74 -0.84
CA ARG A 70 -15.06 15.12 -0.34
C ARG A 70 -14.78 16.21 -1.38
N ALA A 71 -14.44 15.87 -2.62
CA ALA A 71 -14.32 16.85 -3.70
C ALA A 71 -15.02 16.33 -4.97
N SER A 72 -16.11 16.99 -5.31
CA SER A 72 -16.71 17.03 -6.65
C SER A 72 -15.65 17.30 -7.72
N MET A 73 -15.83 16.76 -8.95
CA MET A 73 -15.21 17.21 -10.23
C MET A 73 -13.68 16.98 -10.36
N LYS A 74 -13.08 16.37 -11.38
CA LYS A 74 -13.44 15.89 -12.72
C LYS A 74 -12.50 14.70 -13.03
N CYS A 75 -13.04 13.59 -13.53
CA CYS A 75 -12.26 12.74 -14.43
C CYS A 75 -12.50 13.30 -15.83
N GLY A 76 -11.42 13.68 -16.52
CA GLY A 76 -11.45 13.95 -17.96
C GLY A 76 -11.54 12.66 -18.75
#